data_AF-A0A093R3N7-F1
#
_entry.id   AF-A0A093R3N7-F1
#
_cell.length_a   1.000
_cell.length_b   1.000
_cell.length_c   1.000
_cell.angle_alpha   90.00
_cell.angle_beta   90.00
_cell.angle_gamma   90.00
#
_symmetry.space_group_name_H-M   'P 1'
#
loop_
_entity.id
_entity.type
_entity.pdbx_description
1 polymer ?
#
loop_
_entity_poly.entity_id
_entity_poly.type
_entity_poly.pdbx_seq_one_letter_code
_entity_poly.pdbx_strand_id
1 'polypeptide(L)'
;ASITIDDVTSDNVINASESGQTIAVTGKVDNDVKVGDAVTVTVGSETYQTTVNADGKTWSVNVPGSVLAANGDVSATVTTRDTAGNVTTANTSHAYSVDTVAPTATITIDDITSDNVINASESGQTIAVTGQVDNDVKAGDAVTVTVGTETYQTTVNADGKTWSVNVPGAVLAANG
;
A
#
# COMPACT_ATOMS: atom_id res chain seq x y z
N ALA A 1 -19.47 -29.71 -10.93
CA ALA A 1 -19.32 -28.44 -10.19
C ALA A 1 -17.87 -27.95 -10.21
N SER A 2 -17.64 -26.64 -10.37
CA SER A 2 -16.32 -26.01 -10.25
C SER A 2 -16.41 -24.64 -9.58
N ILE A 3 -15.33 -24.22 -8.92
CA ILE A 3 -15.18 -22.91 -8.30
C ILE A 3 -13.76 -22.40 -8.50
N THR A 4 -13.61 -21.10 -8.78
CA THR A 4 -12.33 -20.37 -8.77
C THR A 4 -12.43 -19.20 -7.80
N ILE A 5 -11.29 -18.69 -7.36
CA ILE A 5 -11.14 -17.44 -6.62
C ILE A 5 -10.36 -16.50 -7.55
N ASP A 6 -10.81 -15.26 -7.69
CA ASP A 6 -10.06 -14.22 -8.41
C ASP A 6 -8.93 -13.68 -7.52
N ASP A 7 -8.08 -12.81 -8.06
CA ASP A 7 -7.07 -12.14 -7.24
C ASP A 7 -7.69 -11.39 -6.06
N VAL A 8 -7.03 -11.48 -4.91
CA VAL A 8 -7.45 -10.75 -3.71
C VAL A 8 -6.97 -9.31 -3.87
N THR A 9 -7.90 -8.38 -4.08
CA THR A 9 -7.64 -7.02 -4.61
C THR A 9 -7.15 -7.04 -6.07
N SER A 10 -6.93 -5.88 -6.66
CA SER A 10 -6.59 -5.78 -8.10
C SER A 10 -5.19 -6.28 -8.44
N ASP A 11 -4.28 -6.37 -7.46
CA ASP A 11 -2.88 -6.73 -7.65
C ASP A 11 -2.46 -8.00 -6.87
N ASN A 12 -3.42 -8.68 -6.24
CA ASN A 12 -3.20 -9.86 -5.41
C ASN A 12 -2.26 -9.58 -4.21
N VAL A 13 -2.24 -8.34 -3.73
CA VAL A 13 -1.46 -7.89 -2.57
C VAL A 13 -2.39 -7.14 -1.61
N ILE A 14 -2.32 -7.47 -0.32
CA ILE A 14 -2.96 -6.66 0.73
C ILE A 14 -1.97 -5.61 1.20
N ASN A 15 -2.28 -4.35 0.94
CA ASN A 15 -1.50 -3.22 1.43
C ASN A 15 -2.04 -2.66 2.77
N ALA A 16 -1.30 -1.70 3.35
CA ALA A 16 -1.66 -1.08 4.62
C ALA A 16 -3.07 -0.46 4.63
N SER A 17 -3.48 0.21 3.55
CA SER A 17 -4.80 0.81 3.44
C SER A 17 -5.90 -0.26 3.37
N GLU A 18 -5.69 -1.31 2.58
CA GLU A 18 -6.64 -2.42 2.42
C GLU A 18 -6.80 -3.24 3.69
N SER A 19 -5.73 -3.39 4.48
CA SER A 19 -5.77 -4.07 5.78
C SER A 19 -6.75 -3.42 6.78
N GLY A 20 -7.04 -2.13 6.61
CA GLY A 20 -8.00 -1.38 7.43
C GLY A 20 -9.44 -1.37 6.88
N GLN A 21 -9.69 -2.03 5.75
CA GLN A 21 -10.96 -1.99 5.03
C GLN A 21 -11.69 -3.34 5.07
N THR A 22 -12.89 -3.38 4.50
CA THR A 22 -13.56 -4.64 4.15
C THR A 22 -13.30 -4.92 2.68
N ILE A 23 -12.75 -6.09 2.38
CA ILE A 23 -12.36 -6.50 1.03
C ILE A 23 -13.35 -7.55 0.53
N ALA A 24 -13.84 -7.37 -0.69
CA ALA A 24 -14.63 -8.38 -1.36
C ALA A 24 -13.71 -9.45 -1.95
N VAL A 25 -13.80 -10.68 -1.44
CA VAL A 25 -13.22 -11.85 -2.10
C VAL A 25 -14.23 -12.35 -3.12
N THR A 26 -13.80 -12.48 -4.38
CA THR A 26 -14.66 -12.87 -5.49
C THR A 26 -14.15 -14.10 -6.20
N GLY A 27 -15.00 -14.65 -7.06
CA GLY A 27 -14.60 -15.72 -7.95
C GLY A 27 -15.73 -16.14 -8.87
N LYS A 28 -15.49 -17.26 -9.57
CA LYS A 28 -16.45 -17.80 -10.54
C LYS A 28 -16.83 -19.23 -10.19
N VAL A 29 -18.00 -19.63 -10.68
CA VAL A 29 -18.49 -21.01 -10.64
C VAL A 29 -18.95 -21.43 -12.02
N ASP A 30 -18.97 -22.74 -12.27
CA ASP A 30 -19.45 -23.33 -13.52
C ASP A 30 -19.96 -24.77 -13.30
N ASN A 31 -20.36 -25.43 -14.38
CA ASN A 31 -20.97 -26.75 -14.45
C ASN A 31 -22.34 -26.77 -13.74
N ASP A 32 -22.58 -27.76 -12.87
CA ASP A 32 -23.89 -27.98 -12.24
C ASP A 32 -24.22 -26.96 -11.13
N VAL A 33 -23.34 -25.99 -10.87
CA VAL A 33 -23.54 -24.96 -9.85
C VAL A 33 -24.61 -23.96 -10.31
N LYS A 34 -25.50 -23.57 -9.39
CA LYS A 34 -26.68 -22.76 -9.66
C LYS A 34 -26.73 -21.53 -8.76
N VAL A 35 -27.50 -20.54 -9.19
CA VAL A 35 -27.87 -19.37 -8.37
C VAL A 35 -28.36 -19.83 -7.00
N GLY A 36 -27.85 -19.22 -5.94
CA GLY A 36 -28.22 -19.55 -4.56
C GLY A 36 -27.49 -20.75 -3.95
N ASP A 37 -26.66 -21.48 -4.70
CA ASP A 37 -25.81 -22.51 -4.11
C ASP A 37 -24.84 -21.91 -3.08
N ALA A 38 -24.63 -22.63 -1.98
CA ALA A 38 -23.84 -22.14 -0.86
C ALA A 38 -22.35 -22.15 -1.18
N VAL A 39 -21.69 -21.02 -0.91
CA VAL A 39 -20.24 -20.86 -1.00
C VAL A 39 -19.70 -20.56 0.40
N THR A 40 -18.71 -21.34 0.82
CA THR A 40 -17.99 -21.18 2.08
C THR A 40 -16.55 -20.78 1.76
N VAL A 41 -16.11 -19.64 2.30
CA VAL A 41 -14.76 -19.10 2.14
C VAL A 41 -14.05 -19.15 3.48
N THR A 42 -12.82 -19.62 3.50
CA THR A 42 -11.99 -19.71 4.71
C THR A 42 -10.69 -18.95 4.51
N VAL A 43 -10.36 -18.09 5.48
CA VAL A 43 -9.10 -17.34 5.55
C VAL A 43 -8.52 -17.59 6.94
N GLY A 44 -7.37 -18.28 7.01
CA GLY A 44 -6.83 -18.76 8.28
C GLY A 44 -7.83 -19.67 9.02
N SER A 45 -8.24 -19.27 10.23
CA SER A 45 -9.24 -19.98 11.04
C SER A 45 -10.67 -19.44 10.89
N GLU A 46 -10.87 -18.36 10.14
CA GLU A 46 -12.16 -17.71 10.02
C GLU A 46 -12.92 -18.19 8.78
N THR A 47 -14.25 -18.34 8.93
CA THR A 47 -15.13 -18.83 7.87
C THR A 47 -16.22 -17.82 7.56
N TYR A 48 -16.40 -17.58 6.27
CA TYR A 48 -17.36 -16.65 5.69
C TYR A 48 -18.28 -17.41 4.75
N GLN A 49 -19.56 -17.03 4.72
CA GLN A 49 -20.55 -17.68 3.87
C GLN A 49 -21.22 -16.67 2.95
N THR A 50 -21.46 -17.11 1.72
CA THR A 50 -22.23 -16.39 0.72
C THR A 50 -22.96 -17.41 -0.17
N THR A 51 -23.63 -16.93 -1.20
CA THR A 51 -24.24 -17.78 -2.23
C THR A 51 -23.77 -17.35 -3.61
N VAL A 52 -23.89 -18.25 -4.58
CA VAL A 52 -23.73 -17.90 -6.00
C VAL A 52 -24.72 -16.81 -6.39
N ASN A 53 -24.22 -15.77 -7.02
CA ASN A 53 -24.98 -14.58 -7.41
C ASN A 53 -26.08 -14.90 -8.43
N ALA A 54 -26.97 -13.92 -8.65
CA ALA A 54 -28.10 -14.04 -9.58
C ALA A 54 -27.70 -14.31 -11.05
N ASP A 55 -26.45 -14.04 -11.44
CA ASP A 55 -25.92 -14.34 -12.76
C ASP A 55 -25.60 -15.84 -12.98
N GLY A 56 -25.59 -16.62 -11.88
CA GLY A 56 -25.27 -18.05 -11.86
C GLY A 56 -23.81 -18.37 -12.16
N LYS A 57 -22.93 -17.36 -12.19
CA LYS A 57 -21.53 -17.51 -12.61
C LYS A 57 -20.53 -16.92 -11.62
N THR A 58 -20.95 -15.97 -10.79
CA THR A 58 -20.05 -15.29 -9.86
C THR A 58 -20.49 -15.50 -8.42
N TRP A 59 -19.56 -15.27 -7.50
CA TRP A 59 -19.82 -15.19 -6.06
C TRP A 59 -18.94 -14.10 -5.46
N SER A 60 -19.37 -13.57 -4.32
CA SER A 60 -18.62 -12.57 -3.58
C SER A 60 -18.93 -12.66 -2.10
N VAL A 61 -17.91 -12.51 -1.26
CA VAL A 61 -18.07 -12.39 0.19
C VAL A 61 -17.14 -11.31 0.74
N ASN A 62 -17.65 -10.55 1.70
CA ASN A 62 -16.89 -9.51 2.37
C ASN A 62 -16.06 -10.12 3.50
N VAL A 63 -14.75 -9.88 3.48
CA VAL A 63 -13.78 -10.30 4.49
C VAL A 63 -13.09 -9.05 5.05
N PRO A 64 -12.92 -8.89 6.37
CA PRO A 64 -12.11 -7.84 6.94
C PRO A 64 -10.67 -7.93 6.43
N GLY A 65 -10.13 -6.81 5.94
CA GLY A 65 -8.76 -6.71 5.45
C GLY A 65 -7.72 -7.09 6.50
N SER A 66 -8.01 -6.90 7.79
CA SER A 66 -7.14 -7.30 8.89
C SER A 66 -6.97 -8.83 8.97
N VAL A 67 -8.00 -9.58 8.60
CA VAL A 67 -7.96 -11.05 8.54
C VAL A 67 -7.13 -11.49 7.35
N LEU A 68 -7.31 -10.83 6.19
CA LEU A 68 -6.49 -11.09 5.01
C LEU A 68 -5.02 -10.75 5.26
N ALA A 69 -4.73 -9.60 5.90
CA ALA A 69 -3.36 -9.17 6.23
C ALA A 69 -2.65 -10.09 7.25
N ALA A 70 -3.41 -10.82 8.07
CA ALA A 70 -2.85 -11.78 9.02
C ALA A 70 -2.55 -13.16 8.41
N ASN A 71 -2.93 -13.38 7.14
CA ASN A 71 -2.79 -14.65 6.42
C ASN A 71 -2.17 -14.41 5.03
N GLY A 72 -2.09 -15.46 4.19
CA GLY A 72 -1.56 -15.34 2.82
C GLY A 72 -2.25 -16.27 1.81
N ASP A 73 -3.35 -16.88 2.22
CA ASP A 73 -4.13 -17.78 1.38
C ASP A 73 -5.62 -17.71 1.76
N VAL A 74 -6.45 -17.97 0.76
CA VAL A 74 -7.90 -18.10 0.89
C VAL A 74 -8.34 -19.39 0.21
N SER A 75 -9.27 -20.11 0.84
CA SER A 75 -9.90 -21.27 0.23
C SER A 75 -11.40 -21.07 0.10
N ALA A 76 -12.00 -21.65 -0.94
CA ALA A 76 -13.42 -21.57 -1.20
C ALA A 76 -13.98 -22.95 -1.55
N THR A 77 -15.16 -23.26 -1.03
CA THR A 77 -15.91 -24.48 -1.35
C THR A 77 -17.33 -24.10 -1.76
N VAL A 78 -17.81 -24.66 -2.87
CA VAL A 78 -19.20 -24.56 -3.29
C VAL A 78 -19.89 -25.92 -3.15
N THR A 79 -21.12 -25.91 -2.65
CA THR A 79 -21.98 -27.09 -2.56
C THR A 79 -23.22 -26.89 -3.42
N THR A 80 -23.46 -27.82 -4.35
CA THR A 80 -24.65 -27.80 -5.22
C THR A 80 -25.50 -29.05 -5.02
N ARG A 81 -26.80 -28.92 -5.33
CA ARG A 81 -27.78 -30.02 -5.26
C ARG A 81 -28.59 -30.13 -6.55
N ASP A 82 -28.82 -31.35 -7.02
CA ASP A 82 -29.75 -31.59 -8.11
C ASP A 82 -31.22 -31.66 -7.63
N THR A 83 -32.16 -31.75 -8.56
CA THR A 83 -33.60 -31.81 -8.25
C THR A 83 -34.01 -33.10 -7.54
N ALA A 84 -33.22 -34.18 -7.66
CA ALA A 84 -33.43 -35.43 -6.96
C ALA A 84 -32.84 -35.43 -5.53
N GLY A 85 -32.10 -34.38 -5.17
CA GLY A 85 -31.51 -34.18 -3.85
C GLY A 85 -30.06 -34.62 -3.72
N ASN A 86 -29.40 -35.06 -4.79
CA ASN A 86 -27.99 -35.48 -4.77
C ASN A 86 -27.07 -34.27 -4.58
N VAL A 87 -26.01 -34.41 -3.77
CA VAL A 87 -25.08 -33.33 -3.40
C VAL A 87 -23.73 -33.54 -4.06
N THR A 88 -23.15 -32.45 -4.57
CA THR A 88 -21.77 -32.42 -5.04
C THR A 88 -21.08 -31.17 -4.52
N THR A 89 -19.79 -31.31 -4.17
CA THR A 89 -18.94 -30.20 -3.71
C THR A 89 -17.77 -29.99 -4.66
N ALA A 90 -17.32 -28.75 -4.81
CA ALA A 90 -16.04 -28.41 -5.43
C ALA A 90 -15.31 -27.41 -4.54
N ASN A 91 -13.98 -27.45 -4.52
CA ASN A 91 -13.16 -26.55 -3.73
C ASN A 91 -11.94 -26.06 -4.52
N THR A 92 -11.35 -24.98 -4.03
CA THR A 92 -10.12 -24.38 -4.55
C THR A 92 -9.43 -23.54 -3.46
N SER A 93 -8.19 -23.14 -3.72
CA SER A 93 -7.43 -22.21 -2.89
C SER A 93 -6.65 -21.23 -3.76
N HIS A 94 -6.44 -20.02 -3.27
CA HIS A 94 -5.67 -18.96 -3.93
C HIS A 94 -4.74 -18.30 -2.92
N ALA A 95 -3.48 -18.13 -3.30
CA ALA A 95 -2.48 -17.45 -2.47
C ALA A 95 -2.35 -15.99 -2.91
N TYR A 96 -2.08 -15.11 -1.95
CA TYR A 96 -1.85 -13.67 -2.15
C TYR A 96 -0.70 -13.20 -1.26
N SER A 97 -0.17 -12.02 -1.53
CA SER A 97 0.91 -11.43 -0.71
C SER A 97 0.39 -10.36 0.23
N VAL A 98 1.15 -10.03 1.27
CA VAL A 98 0.83 -8.96 2.21
C VAL A 98 2.02 -8.02 2.30
N ASP A 99 1.76 -6.73 2.06
CA ASP A 99 2.74 -5.65 2.20
C ASP A 99 2.10 -4.44 2.91
N THR A 100 2.00 -4.53 4.23
CA THR A 100 1.42 -3.47 5.06
C THR A 100 2.45 -2.51 5.62
N VAL A 101 3.72 -2.61 5.20
CA VAL A 101 4.81 -1.79 5.75
C VAL A 101 5.02 -0.58 4.85
N ALA A 102 4.57 0.59 5.31
CA ALA A 102 4.86 1.83 4.62
C ALA A 102 6.37 2.16 4.69
N PRO A 103 6.94 2.77 3.63
CA PRO A 103 8.29 3.29 3.70
C PRO A 103 8.37 4.41 4.74
N THR A 104 9.49 4.47 5.43
CA THR A 104 9.83 5.49 6.43
C THR A 104 10.91 6.41 5.89
N ALA A 105 10.88 7.68 6.28
CA ALA A 105 11.86 8.66 5.86
C ALA A 105 12.20 9.58 7.03
N THR A 106 13.47 9.94 7.17
CA THR A 106 13.88 11.05 8.03
C THR A 106 14.71 12.02 7.23
N ILE A 107 14.64 13.29 7.61
CA ILE A 107 15.42 14.37 7.03
C ILE A 107 15.79 15.35 8.14
N THR A 108 17.01 15.84 8.09
CA THR A 108 17.56 16.88 8.96
C THR A 108 18.11 18.00 8.10
N ILE A 109 18.24 19.19 8.69
CA ILE A 109 18.96 20.32 8.12
C ILE A 109 20.13 20.56 9.07
N ASP A 110 21.33 20.68 8.52
CA ASP A 110 22.51 21.10 9.28
C ASP A 110 22.39 22.59 9.64
N ASP A 111 23.30 23.09 10.48
CA ASP A 111 23.39 24.53 10.75
C ASP A 111 23.53 25.32 9.44
N ILE A 112 22.80 26.44 9.35
CA ILE A 112 22.92 27.34 8.21
C ILE A 112 24.17 28.17 8.38
N THR A 113 25.20 27.88 7.57
CA THR A 113 26.61 28.29 7.83
C THR A 113 27.17 27.61 9.09
N SER A 114 28.44 27.85 9.41
CA SER A 114 29.14 27.12 10.49
C SER A 114 28.67 27.45 11.91
N ASP A 115 27.96 28.56 12.10
CA ASP A 115 27.52 29.04 13.40
C ASP A 115 26.00 29.24 13.49
N ASN A 116 25.27 28.75 12.48
CA ASN A 116 23.82 28.90 12.35
C ASN A 116 23.33 30.37 12.38
N VAL A 117 24.17 31.29 11.91
CA VAL A 117 23.87 32.72 11.85
C VAL A 117 24.22 33.25 10.47
N ILE A 118 23.32 34.05 9.89
CA ILE A 118 23.62 34.80 8.66
C ILE A 118 24.13 36.19 9.02
N ASN A 119 25.40 36.45 8.72
CA ASN A 119 25.99 37.78 8.88
C ASN A 119 25.82 38.64 7.60
N ALA A 120 26.23 39.91 7.70
CA ALA A 120 26.09 40.88 6.60
C ALA A 120 26.81 40.44 5.31
N SER A 121 27.95 39.76 5.43
CA SER A 121 28.70 39.25 4.27
C SER A 121 27.97 38.06 3.64
N GLU A 122 27.49 37.11 4.44
CA GLU A 122 26.75 35.93 3.98
C GLU A 122 25.41 36.30 3.34
N SER A 123 24.74 37.34 3.84
CA SER A 123 23.49 37.84 3.26
C SER A 123 23.62 38.28 1.80
N GLY A 124 24.83 38.62 1.35
CA GLY A 124 25.14 38.99 -0.04
C GLY A 124 25.58 37.81 -0.92
N GLN A 125 25.62 36.59 -0.39
CA GLN A 125 26.17 35.41 -1.08
C GLN A 125 25.10 34.35 -1.37
N THR A 126 25.48 33.33 -2.12
CA THR A 126 24.71 32.08 -2.21
C THR A 126 25.22 31.12 -1.15
N ILE A 127 24.32 30.66 -0.28
CA ILE A 127 24.63 29.75 0.83
C ILE A 127 24.13 28.36 0.49
N ALA A 128 24.98 27.35 0.69
CA ALA A 128 24.57 25.96 0.61
C ALA A 128 23.81 25.60 1.89
N VAL A 129 22.53 25.28 1.76
CA VAL A 129 21.75 24.63 2.80
C VAL A 129 21.96 23.14 2.65
N THR A 130 22.38 22.47 3.73
CA THR A 130 22.71 21.05 3.72
C THR A 130 21.92 20.30 4.78
N GLY A 131 21.94 18.99 4.68
CA GLY A 131 21.40 18.12 5.70
C GLY A 131 21.58 16.66 5.36
N GLN A 132 20.98 15.81 6.20
CA GLN A 132 21.04 14.37 6.05
C GLN A 132 19.66 13.75 5.89
N VAL A 133 19.61 12.60 5.24
CA VAL A 133 18.44 11.72 5.13
C VAL A 133 18.78 10.32 5.63
N ASP A 134 17.77 9.57 6.08
CA ASP A 134 17.90 8.18 6.50
C ASP A 134 16.60 7.39 6.24
N ASN A 135 16.60 6.11 6.60
CA ASN A 135 15.56 5.09 6.37
C ASN A 135 15.43 4.70 4.89
N ASP A 136 14.22 4.71 4.32
CA ASP A 136 13.95 4.23 2.96
C ASP A 136 14.29 5.26 1.87
N VAL A 137 14.84 6.41 2.27
CA VAL A 137 15.29 7.47 1.38
C VAL A 137 16.54 7.02 0.62
N LYS A 138 16.58 7.28 -0.68
CA LYS A 138 17.62 6.83 -1.61
C LYS A 138 18.21 7.99 -2.40
N ALA A 139 19.42 7.77 -2.93
CA ALA A 139 20.04 8.70 -3.87
C ALA A 139 19.09 9.02 -5.04
N GLY A 140 18.95 10.30 -5.36
CA GLY A 140 18.01 10.78 -6.37
C GLY A 140 16.61 11.10 -5.86
N ASP A 141 16.24 10.75 -4.62
CA ASP A 141 14.97 11.18 -4.04
C ASP A 141 14.91 12.71 -3.95
N ALA A 142 13.74 13.27 -4.22
CA ALA A 142 13.56 14.71 -4.27
C ALA A 142 13.60 15.33 -2.85
N VAL A 143 14.35 16.42 -2.72
CA VAL A 143 14.38 17.26 -1.52
C VAL A 143 13.83 18.63 -1.88
N THR A 144 12.85 19.09 -1.11
CA THR A 144 12.26 20.43 -1.25
C THR A 144 12.54 21.23 0.00
N VAL A 145 13.20 22.37 -0.17
CA VAL A 145 13.50 23.34 0.89
C VAL A 145 12.67 24.57 0.67
N THR A 146 11.87 24.96 1.66
CA THR A 146 11.08 26.19 1.63
C THR A 146 11.67 27.20 2.61
N VAL A 147 11.99 28.39 2.12
CA VAL A 147 12.47 29.52 2.92
C VAL A 147 11.53 30.69 2.70
N GLY A 148 10.74 31.03 3.74
CA GLY A 148 9.64 31.98 3.59
C GLY A 148 8.62 31.50 2.56
N THR A 149 8.46 32.25 1.47
CA THR A 149 7.58 31.90 0.34
C THR A 149 8.31 31.26 -0.84
N GLU A 150 9.63 31.14 -0.77
CA GLU A 150 10.45 30.63 -1.86
C GLU A 150 10.73 29.14 -1.70
N THR A 151 10.71 28.41 -2.82
CA THR A 151 10.92 26.97 -2.84
C THR A 151 12.14 26.63 -3.69
N TYR A 152 13.02 25.84 -3.10
CA TYR A 152 14.27 25.35 -3.67
C TYR A 152 14.20 23.84 -3.74
N GLN A 153 14.64 23.26 -4.86
CA GLN A 153 14.60 21.82 -5.06
C GLN A 153 16.00 21.29 -5.36
N THR A 154 16.28 20.12 -4.81
CA THR A 154 17.48 19.33 -5.07
C THR A 154 17.11 17.85 -4.97
N THR A 155 18.10 16.98 -5.05
CA THR A 155 17.93 15.55 -4.77
C THR A 155 18.92 15.10 -3.70
N VAL A 156 18.62 13.98 -3.06
CA VAL A 156 19.59 13.25 -2.25
C VAL A 156 20.80 12.90 -3.11
N ASN A 157 21.99 13.17 -2.59
CA ASN A 157 23.26 12.96 -3.27
C ASN A 157 23.51 11.47 -3.55
N ALA A 158 24.52 11.19 -4.37
CA ALA A 158 24.89 9.83 -4.77
C ALA A 158 25.31 8.91 -3.59
N ASP A 159 25.65 9.49 -2.43
CA ASP A 159 25.93 8.74 -1.20
C ASP A 159 24.66 8.18 -0.53
N GLY A 160 23.47 8.61 -0.97
CA GLY A 160 22.18 8.22 -0.41
C GLY A 160 21.91 8.75 1.00
N LYS A 161 22.72 9.69 1.49
CA LYS A 161 22.69 10.15 2.88
C LYS A 161 22.68 11.66 3.04
N THR A 162 23.26 12.40 2.11
CA THR A 162 23.35 13.86 2.19
C THR A 162 22.53 14.53 1.11
N TRP A 163 22.15 15.78 1.33
CA TRP A 163 21.56 16.63 0.31
C TRP A 163 22.10 18.05 0.46
N SER A 164 22.07 18.82 -0.63
CA SER A 164 22.42 20.24 -0.60
C SER A 164 21.64 21.01 -1.64
N VAL A 165 21.19 22.21 -1.27
CA VAL A 165 20.59 23.16 -2.20
C VAL A 165 21.13 24.56 -1.94
N ASN A 166 21.39 25.29 -3.03
CA ASN A 166 21.89 26.66 -2.97
C ASN A 166 20.73 27.63 -2.79
N VAL A 167 20.78 28.44 -1.73
CA VAL A 167 19.79 29.46 -1.39
C VAL A 167 20.49 30.83 -1.30
N PRO A 168 19.95 31.91 -1.87
CA PRO A 168 20.47 33.25 -1.66
C PRO A 168 20.45 33.63 -0.17
N GLY A 169 21.59 34.10 0.33
CA GLY A 169 21.76 34.52 1.72
C GLY A 169 20.80 35.65 2.11
N ALA A 170 20.39 36.50 1.17
CA ALA A 170 19.38 37.53 1.42
C ALA A 170 18.01 36.93 1.78
N VAL A 171 17.65 35.80 1.18
CA VAL A 171 16.40 35.07 1.45
C VAL A 171 16.47 34.42 2.83
N LEU A 172 17.61 33.81 3.18
CA LEU A 172 17.84 33.25 4.51
C LEU A 172 17.82 34.35 5.59
N ALA A 173 18.52 35.47 5.36
CA ALA A 173 18.56 36.60 6.30
C ALA A 173 17.19 37.24 6.54
N ALA A 174 16.32 37.25 5.53
CA ALA A 174 14.97 37.81 5.64
C ALA A 174 13.97 36.88 6.35
N ASN A 175 14.31 35.60 6.53
CA ASN A 175 13.41 34.56 7.06
C ASN A 175 14.02 33.74 8.21
N GLY A 176 15.10 34.24 8.83
CA GLY A 176 15.76 33.65 10.00
C GLY A 176 15.24 34.13 11.34
#